data_AF-A0AAW4WVV7-F1
#
_entry.id   AF-A0AAW4WVV7-F1
#
_cell.length_a   1.000
_cell.length_b   1.000
_cell.length_c   1.000
_cell.angle_alpha   90.00
_cell.angle_beta   90.00
_cell.angle_gamma   90.00
#
_symmetry.space_group_name_H-M   'P 1'
#
loop_
_entity.id
_entity.type
_entity.pdbx_description
1 polymer ?
#
loop_
_entity_poly.entity_id
_entity_poly.type
_entity_poly.pdbx_seq_one_letter_code
_entity_poly.pdbx_strand_id
1 'polypeptide(L)'
;ISNVEISTSADDGITGVGFVFTIGRGNDVVCKAIESMSQVLIGRNTEELLDNMRIAWDLFVHDSQLRWLGPEKGVEHMAIGAVLSALWDIKAKRAGKPLWLPLGEMEP
;
A
#
# COMPACT_ATOMS: atom_id res chain seq x y z
N ILE A 1 16.37 1.74 0.91
CA ILE A 1 14.97 2.15 0.71
C ILE A 1 14.31 0.99 -0.02
N SER A 2 13.25 0.44 0.55
CA SER A 2 12.45 -0.60 -0.09
C SER A 2 11.22 0.08 -0.67
N ASN A 3 11.20 0.34 -1.98
CA ASN A 3 10.06 0.98 -2.65
C ASN A 3 9.13 -0.05 -3.29
N VAL A 4 7.88 0.35 -3.50
CA VAL A 4 6.87 -0.36 -4.28
C VAL A 4 6.23 0.62 -5.26
N GLU A 5 6.02 0.15 -6.48
CA GLU A 5 5.26 0.86 -7.50
C GLU A 5 4.07 0.01 -7.91
N ILE A 6 2.88 0.60 -7.90
CA ILE A 6 1.62 -0.03 -8.31
C ILE A 6 1.14 0.65 -9.59
N SER A 7 1.10 -0.09 -10.68
CA SER A 7 0.45 0.33 -11.93
C SER A 7 -0.95 -0.27 -12.02
N THR A 8 -1.85 0.43 -12.69
CA THR A 8 -3.19 -0.07 -13.02
C THR A 8 -3.29 -0.32 -14.53
N SER A 9 -4.36 -0.98 -14.98
CA SER A 9 -4.65 -1.11 -16.41
C SER A 9 -5.37 0.12 -16.99
N ALA A 10 -5.56 1.19 -16.22
CA ALA A 10 -6.12 2.44 -16.72
C ALA A 10 -5.10 3.15 -17.62
N ASP A 11 -5.60 3.79 -18.68
CA ASP A 11 -4.79 4.60 -19.61
C ASP A 11 -4.68 6.06 -19.13
N ASP A 12 -4.35 6.24 -17.84
CA ASP A 12 -4.18 7.54 -17.19
C ASP A 12 -2.71 7.92 -16.95
N GLY A 13 -1.79 6.98 -17.19
CA GLY A 13 -0.35 7.15 -16.93
C GLY A 13 0.00 7.28 -15.44
N ILE A 14 -0.93 6.95 -14.53
CA ILE A 14 -0.73 7.10 -13.09
C ILE A 14 -0.21 5.81 -12.49
N THR A 15 0.89 5.92 -11.75
CA THR A 15 1.42 4.88 -10.87
C THR A 15 1.45 5.36 -9.43
N GLY A 16 1.15 4.46 -8.50
CA GLY A 16 1.25 4.68 -7.07
C GLY A 16 2.62 4.31 -6.54
N VAL A 17 3.19 5.13 -5.67
CA VAL A 17 4.51 4.90 -5.09
C VAL A 17 4.41 4.87 -3.57
N GLY A 18 5.02 3.86 -2.97
CA GLY A 18 5.16 3.71 -1.54
C GLY A 18 6.56 3.22 -1.18
N PHE A 19 6.97 3.39 0.07
CA PHE A 19 8.27 2.88 0.51
C PHE A 19 8.32 2.61 2.00
N VAL A 20 9.28 1.77 2.40
CA VAL A 20 9.73 1.63 3.77
C VAL A 20 11.14 2.20 3.90
N PHE A 21 11.32 3.02 4.93
CA PHE A 21 12.64 3.47 5.35
C PHE A 21 13.29 2.43 6.26
N THR A 22 14.52 2.05 5.94
CA THR A 22 15.39 1.23 6.79
C THR A 22 16.80 1.82 6.77
N ILE A 23 17.65 1.39 7.72
CA ILE A 23 19.00 1.95 7.92
C ILE A 23 20.13 1.04 7.40
N GLY A 24 19.85 0.12 6.46
CA GLY A 24 20.86 -0.74 5.84
C GLY A 24 20.50 -2.23 5.87
N ARG A 25 21.22 -3.03 6.67
CA ARG A 25 21.00 -4.49 6.76
C ARG A 25 19.55 -4.81 7.12
N GLY A 26 18.96 -5.80 6.43
CA GLY A 26 17.56 -6.18 6.59
C GLY A 26 16.59 -5.45 5.64
N ASN A 27 17.06 -4.46 4.86
CA ASN A 27 16.24 -3.83 3.81
C ASN A 27 15.78 -4.84 2.75
N ASP A 28 16.60 -5.83 2.45
CA ASP A 28 16.32 -6.95 1.56
C ASP A 28 15.15 -7.82 2.07
N VAL A 29 15.10 -8.07 3.39
CA VAL A 29 13.98 -8.79 4.04
C VAL A 29 12.68 -8.00 3.89
N VAL A 30 12.73 -6.67 4.08
CA VAL A 30 11.57 -5.79 3.87
C VAL A 30 11.14 -5.77 2.40
N CYS A 31 12.07 -5.72 1.44
CA CYS A 31 11.74 -5.80 0.02
C CYS A 31 10.99 -7.10 -0.31
N LYS A 32 11.42 -8.23 0.24
CA LYS A 32 10.76 -9.53 0.01
C LYS A 32 9.37 -9.59 0.65
N ALA A 33 9.18 -8.98 1.82
CA ALA A 33 7.86 -8.86 2.42
C ALA A 33 6.92 -8.01 1.55
N ILE A 34 7.38 -6.86 1.04
CA ILE A 34 6.62 -6.01 0.11
C ILE A 34 6.25 -6.78 -1.15
N GLU A 35 7.20 -7.48 -1.78
CA GLU A 35 6.96 -8.28 -2.99
C GLU A 35 5.87 -9.35 -2.78
N SER A 36 5.97 -10.08 -1.67
CA SER A 36 5.01 -11.13 -1.31
C SER A 36 3.63 -10.55 -1.04
N MET A 37 3.54 -9.47 -0.27
CA MET A 37 2.26 -8.87 0.11
C MET A 37 1.59 -8.17 -1.07
N SER A 38 2.35 -7.57 -1.97
CA SER A 38 1.79 -6.90 -3.16
C SER A 38 1.04 -7.87 -4.08
N GLN A 39 1.33 -9.18 -4.01
CA GLN A 39 0.61 -10.20 -4.79
C GLN A 39 -0.89 -10.21 -4.51
N VAL A 40 -1.32 -9.86 -3.29
CA VAL A 40 -2.75 -9.87 -2.95
C VAL A 40 -3.56 -8.83 -3.72
N LEU A 41 -2.91 -7.83 -4.34
CA LEU A 41 -3.55 -6.78 -5.13
C LEU A 41 -3.70 -7.14 -6.61
N ILE A 42 -2.94 -8.12 -7.12
CA ILE A 42 -2.92 -8.47 -8.54
C ILE A 42 -4.29 -8.98 -8.98
N GLY A 43 -4.82 -8.40 -10.06
CA GLY A 43 -6.13 -8.75 -10.62
C GLY A 43 -7.33 -8.16 -9.87
N ARG A 44 -7.13 -7.38 -8.81
CA ARG A 44 -8.23 -6.70 -8.12
C ARG A 44 -8.66 -5.44 -8.85
N ASN A 45 -9.94 -5.09 -8.67
CA ASN A 45 -10.47 -3.82 -9.15
C ASN A 45 -9.88 -2.68 -8.31
N THR A 46 -9.11 -1.81 -8.95
CA THR A 46 -8.49 -0.67 -8.25
C THR A 46 -9.53 0.32 -7.74
N GLU A 47 -10.63 0.56 -8.46
CA GLU A 47 -11.64 1.53 -8.03
C GLU A 47 -12.31 1.13 -6.71
N GLU A 48 -12.56 -0.17 -6.50
CA GLU A 48 -13.12 -0.67 -5.23
C GLU A 48 -12.17 -0.41 -4.05
N LEU A 49 -10.87 -0.65 -4.26
CA LEU A 49 -9.86 -0.44 -3.23
C LEU A 49 -9.66 1.05 -2.92
N LEU A 50 -9.67 1.91 -3.94
CA LEU A 50 -9.48 3.34 -3.76
C LEU A 50 -10.73 4.02 -3.20
N ASP A 51 -11.93 3.57 -3.55
CA ASP A 51 -13.18 4.11 -3.01
C ASP A 51 -13.27 3.85 -1.49
N ASN A 52 -12.95 2.62 -1.08
CA ASN A 52 -12.94 2.23 0.33
C ASN A 52 -11.59 1.62 0.76
N MET A 53 -10.72 2.47 1.30
CA MET A 53 -9.40 2.08 1.79
C MET A 53 -9.43 1.05 2.95
N ARG A 54 -10.57 0.89 3.63
CA ARG A 54 -10.76 -0.18 4.62
C ARG A 54 -10.71 -1.56 3.98
N ILE A 55 -11.21 -1.71 2.75
CA ILE A 55 -11.14 -2.97 2.00
C ILE A 55 -9.67 -3.33 1.77
N ALA A 56 -8.87 -2.38 1.30
CA ALA A 56 -7.44 -2.59 1.09
C ALA A 56 -6.71 -2.97 2.38
N TRP A 57 -7.04 -2.34 3.51
CA TRP A 57 -6.49 -2.68 4.83
C TRP A 57 -6.88 -4.10 5.27
N ASP A 58 -8.15 -4.45 5.17
CA ASP A 58 -8.69 -5.75 5.62
C ASP A 58 -8.10 -6.93 4.86
N LEU A 59 -7.66 -6.73 3.60
CA LEU A 59 -6.94 -7.76 2.83
C LEU A 59 -5.67 -8.24 3.52
N PHE A 60 -5.00 -7.37 4.29
CA PHE A 60 -3.76 -7.71 4.97
C PHE A 60 -4.01 -8.08 6.43
N VAL A 61 -4.78 -7.26 7.15
CA VAL A 61 -4.88 -7.43 8.61
C VAL A 61 -5.82 -8.53 9.06
N HIS A 62 -6.60 -9.14 8.16
CA HIS A 62 -7.40 -10.33 8.47
C HIS A 62 -6.76 -11.62 7.95
N ASP A 63 -5.63 -11.56 7.25
CA ASP A 63 -4.88 -12.76 6.86
C ASP A 63 -4.15 -13.33 8.09
N SER A 64 -4.62 -14.48 8.58
CA SER A 64 -4.08 -15.08 9.80
C SER A 64 -2.62 -15.51 9.68
N GLN A 65 -2.16 -15.87 8.49
CA GLN A 65 -0.78 -16.31 8.26
C GLN A 65 0.17 -15.10 8.22
N LEU A 66 -0.23 -14.01 7.57
CA LEU A 66 0.55 -12.77 7.56
C LEU A 66 0.58 -12.14 8.96
N ARG A 67 -0.56 -12.07 9.65
CA ARG A 67 -0.64 -11.56 11.04
C ARG A 67 0.28 -12.30 12.00
N TRP A 68 0.51 -13.59 11.81
CA TRP A 68 1.40 -14.38 12.66
C TRP A 68 2.84 -13.85 12.65
N LEU A 69 3.24 -13.11 11.61
CA LEU A 69 4.56 -12.49 11.48
C LEU A 69 4.68 -11.12 12.17
N GLY A 70 3.56 -10.51 12.58
CA GLY A 70 3.50 -9.24 13.32
C GLY A 70 2.95 -9.48 14.74
N PRO A 71 1.63 -9.41 14.94
CA PRO A 71 0.64 -8.70 14.12
C PRO A 71 0.79 -7.18 14.31
N GLU A 72 0.56 -6.43 13.24
CA GLU A 72 0.52 -4.96 13.27
C GLU A 72 1.82 -4.33 13.82
N LYS A 73 2.95 -4.99 13.57
CA LYS A 73 4.30 -4.52 13.93
C LYS A 73 5.38 -5.14 13.05
N GLY A 74 6.57 -4.55 13.09
CA GLY A 74 7.77 -5.12 12.48
C GLY A 74 7.73 -5.12 10.96
N VAL A 75 8.47 -6.07 10.35
CA VAL A 75 8.66 -6.14 8.90
C VAL A 75 7.33 -6.28 8.16
N GLU A 76 6.42 -7.09 8.68
CA GLU A 76 5.10 -7.31 8.08
C GLU A 76 4.33 -5.99 7.98
N HIS A 77 4.18 -5.30 9.09
CA HIS A 77 3.37 -4.09 9.12
C HIS A 77 3.99 -2.92 8.36
N MET A 78 5.32 -2.83 8.34
CA MET A 78 6.01 -1.86 7.49
C MET A 78 5.74 -2.13 6.01
N ALA A 79 5.77 -3.40 5.57
CA ALA A 79 5.47 -3.76 4.18
C ALA A 79 4.02 -3.44 3.80
N ILE A 80 3.05 -3.73 4.68
CA ILE A 80 1.64 -3.32 4.50
C ILE A 80 1.54 -1.80 4.34
N GLY A 81 2.23 -1.04 5.20
CA GLY A 81 2.26 0.43 5.16
C GLY A 81 2.75 0.98 3.81
N ALA A 82 3.81 0.39 3.23
CA ALA A 82 4.28 0.81 1.91
C ALA A 82 3.27 0.53 0.79
N VAL A 83 2.62 -0.64 0.81
CA VAL A 83 1.59 -0.99 -0.19
C VAL A 83 0.37 -0.08 -0.09
N LEU A 84 -0.13 0.19 1.12
CA LEU A 84 -1.25 1.10 1.32
C LEU A 84 -0.90 2.56 0.98
N SER A 85 0.34 2.98 1.24
CA SER A 85 0.82 4.30 0.84
C SER A 85 0.81 4.48 -0.68
N ALA A 86 1.20 3.43 -1.43
CA ALA A 86 1.13 3.46 -2.89
C ALA A 86 -0.32 3.59 -3.40
N LEU A 87 -1.29 2.93 -2.77
CA LEU A 87 -2.71 3.08 -3.12
C LEU A 87 -3.21 4.50 -2.82
N TRP A 88 -2.85 5.07 -1.66
CA TRP A 88 -3.16 6.47 -1.34
C TRP A 88 -2.54 7.45 -2.33
N ASP A 89 -1.33 7.18 -2.80
CA ASP A 89 -0.66 7.98 -3.81
C ASP A 89 -1.40 7.95 -5.16
N ILE A 90 -1.91 6.79 -5.60
CA ILE A 90 -2.81 6.71 -6.78
C ILE A 90 -4.05 7.58 -6.56
N LYS A 91 -4.72 7.43 -5.40
CA LYS A 91 -5.95 8.18 -5.09
C LYS A 91 -5.71 9.69 -5.13
N ALA A 92 -4.62 10.15 -4.52
CA ALA A 92 -4.25 11.56 -4.50
C ALA A 92 -3.89 12.09 -5.90
N LYS A 93 -3.09 11.34 -6.67
CA LYS A 93 -2.71 11.69 -8.05
C LYS A 93 -3.93 11.79 -8.97
N ARG A 94 -4.85 10.83 -8.91
CA ARG A 94 -6.11 10.86 -9.68
C ARG A 94 -7.02 12.03 -9.31
N ALA A 95 -7.01 12.42 -8.03
CA ALA A 95 -7.73 13.60 -7.57
C ALA A 95 -7.04 14.92 -7.98
N GLY A 96 -5.80 14.88 -8.49
CA GLY A 96 -5.01 16.08 -8.79
C GLY A 96 -4.66 16.88 -7.54
N LYS A 97 -4.60 16.25 -6.36
CA LYS A 97 -4.39 16.92 -5.06
C LYS A 97 -3.21 16.30 -4.30
N PRO A 98 -2.46 17.07 -3.50
CA PRO A 98 -1.50 16.49 -2.56
C PRO A 98 -2.25 15.72 -1.46
N LEU A 99 -1.78 14.53 -1.07
CA LEU A 99 -2.50 13.58 -0.20
C LEU A 99 -3.11 14.17 1.08
N TRP A 100 -2.45 15.13 1.72
CA TRP A 100 -2.94 15.76 2.95
C TRP A 100 -4.29 16.48 2.77
N LEU A 101 -4.57 17.00 1.57
CA LEU A 101 -5.78 17.76 1.29
C LEU A 101 -7.03 16.86 1.19
N PRO A 102 -7.09 15.82 0.34
CA PRO A 102 -8.25 14.94 0.30
C PRO A 102 -8.47 14.20 1.63
N LEU A 103 -7.43 13.92 2.41
CA LEU A 103 -7.59 13.38 3.77
C LEU A 103 -8.26 14.39 4.73
N GLY A 104 -7.88 15.67 4.64
CA GLY A 104 -8.47 16.74 5.45
C GLY A 104 -9.89 17.14 5.02
N GLU A 105 -10.32 16.76 3.82
CA GLU A 105 -11.67 16.99 3.29
C GLU A 105 -12.64 15.81 3.57
N MET A 106 -12.17 14.71 4.17
CA MET A 106 -13.03 13.56 4.48
C MET A 106 -13.95 13.85 5.68
N GLU A 107 -15.17 13.32 5.60
CA GLU A 107 -16.08 13.30 6.74
C GLU A 107 -15.55 12.36 7.84
N PRO A 108 -15.61 12.76 9.14
CA PRO A 108 -15.13 11.95 10.26
C PRO A 108 -15.84 10.61 10.48
#